data_AF-A0A1B6AGP3-F1
#
_entry.id   AF-A0A1B6AGP3-F1
#
_cell.length_a   1.000
_cell.length_b   1.000
_cell.length_c   1.000
_cell.angle_alpha   90.00
_cell.angle_beta   90.00
_cell.angle_gamma   90.00
#
_symmetry.space_group_name_H-M   'P 1'
#
loop_
_entity.id
_entity.type
_entity.pdbx_description
1 polymer ?
#
loop_
_entity_poly.entity_id
_entity_poly.type
_entity_poly.pdbx_seq_one_letter_code
_entity_poly.pdbx_strand_id
1 'polypeptide(L)'
;MATRCGLLSWDCPPPETEVRWVYQPVEVQYPDGSWDLGRISAWWTDDTGDVWCRLRTLPGGDGPRWHRYDPESIRLLPSNGI
;
A
#
# COMPACT_ATOMS: atom_id res chain seq x y z
N MET A 1 -17.94 -21.06 2.11
CA MET A 1 -16.76 -20.75 2.93
C MET A 1 -15.57 -20.79 1.98
N ALA A 2 -15.27 -19.65 1.36
CA ALA A 2 -14.27 -19.58 0.30
C ALA A 2 -12.87 -19.74 0.88
N THR A 3 -12.06 -20.48 0.14
CA THR A 3 -10.78 -21.05 0.53
C THR A 3 -9.81 -19.97 0.97
N ARG A 4 -9.46 -20.08 2.25
CA ARG A 4 -8.45 -19.34 3.01
C ARG A 4 -7.11 -19.37 2.26
N CYS A 5 -6.60 -18.20 1.86
CA CYS A 5 -5.35 -18.04 1.13
C CYS A 5 -4.17 -18.46 2.03
N GLY A 6 -3.74 -19.71 1.88
CA GLY A 6 -2.50 -20.20 2.49
C GLY A 6 -1.29 -19.67 1.74
N LEU A 7 -0.28 -19.24 2.52
CA LEU A 7 1.14 -19.12 2.19
C LEU A 7 1.51 -19.02 0.69
N LEU A 8 2.02 -17.84 0.27
CA LEU A 8 2.86 -17.60 -0.94
C LEU A 8 2.22 -17.08 -2.25
N SER A 9 1.08 -16.38 -2.24
CA SER A 9 0.57 -15.78 -3.49
C SER A 9 0.45 -14.27 -3.45
N TRP A 10 1.50 -13.62 -3.96
CA TRP A 10 1.50 -12.23 -4.47
C TRP A 10 0.47 -11.97 -5.59
N ASP A 11 -0.33 -12.98 -5.95
CA ASP A 11 -1.27 -13.00 -7.08
C ASP A 11 -2.76 -12.92 -6.65
N CYS A 12 -3.08 -13.08 -5.36
CA CYS A 12 -4.46 -12.94 -4.89
C CYS A 12 -4.72 -11.51 -4.38
N PRO A 13 -5.53 -10.69 -5.08
CA PRO A 13 -5.96 -9.41 -4.53
C PRO A 13 -6.81 -9.65 -3.28
N PRO A 14 -6.70 -8.81 -2.25
CA PRO A 14 -7.49 -8.95 -1.03
C PRO A 14 -8.99 -8.87 -1.32
N PRO A 15 -9.83 -9.59 -0.55
CA PRO A 15 -11.26 -9.48 -0.70
C PRO A 15 -11.69 -8.04 -0.38
N GLU A 16 -12.52 -7.46 -1.24
CA GLU A 16 -12.87 -6.03 -1.16
C GLU A 16 -13.51 -5.61 0.17
N THR A 17 -14.10 -6.57 0.90
CA THR A 17 -14.71 -6.35 2.24
C THR A 17 -13.69 -6.12 3.35
N GLU A 18 -12.45 -6.59 3.19
CA GLU A 18 -11.36 -6.40 4.16
C GLU A 18 -10.47 -5.20 3.81
N VAL A 19 -10.69 -4.63 2.62
CA VAL A 19 -9.95 -3.49 2.11
C VAL A 19 -10.55 -2.20 2.65
N ARG A 20 -9.72 -1.42 3.36
CA ARG A 20 -10.07 -0.07 3.81
C ARG A 20 -9.60 0.96 2.79
N TRP A 21 -10.53 1.43 1.96
CA TRP A 21 -10.29 2.50 0.99
C TRP A 21 -9.96 3.84 1.66
N VAL A 22 -8.94 4.52 1.16
CA VAL A 22 -8.47 5.81 1.68
C VAL A 22 -7.98 6.71 0.55
N TYR A 23 -7.78 7.98 0.88
CA TYR A 23 -6.98 8.90 0.07
C TYR A 23 -5.90 9.48 0.98
N GLN A 24 -4.71 8.88 0.94
CA GLN A 24 -3.62 9.23 1.84
C GLN A 24 -2.37 9.58 1.02
N PRO A 25 -1.96 10.86 0.96
CA PRO A 25 -0.69 11.24 0.34
C PRO A 25 0.48 10.67 1.15
N VAL A 26 1.54 10.28 0.45
CA VAL A 26 2.74 9.71 1.06
C VAL A 26 4.01 10.15 0.34
N GLU A 27 5.15 10.08 1.03
CA GLU A 27 6.48 10.06 0.41
C GLU A 27 7.03 8.63 0.47
N VAL A 28 7.65 8.18 -0.61
CA VAL A 28 8.20 6.83 -0.74
C VAL A 28 9.68 6.94 -1.03
N GLN A 29 10.50 6.30 -0.20
CA GLN A 29 11.92 6.19 -0.43
C GLN A 29 12.23 4.99 -1.32
N TYR A 30 13.01 5.19 -2.37
CA TYR A 30 13.53 4.11 -3.19
C TYR A 30 14.89 3.61 -2.68
N PRO A 31 15.32 2.41 -3.12
CA PRO A 31 16.62 1.85 -2.74
C PRO A 31 17.82 2.72 -3.13
N ASP A 32 17.67 3.62 -4.10
CA ASP A 32 18.70 4.60 -4.49
C ASP A 32 18.79 5.81 -3.53
N GLY A 33 17.93 5.85 -2.50
CA GLY A 33 17.86 6.90 -1.49
C GLY A 33 17.01 8.10 -1.91
N SER A 34 16.48 8.13 -3.13
CA SER A 34 15.57 9.17 -3.59
C SER A 34 14.19 9.06 -2.94
N TRP A 35 13.48 10.19 -2.88
CA TRP A 35 12.11 10.25 -2.37
C TRP A 35 11.18 10.71 -3.50
N ASP A 36 10.11 9.96 -3.74
CA ASP A 36 9.01 10.39 -4.61
C ASP A 36 7.72 10.58 -3.82
N LEU A 37 6.83 11.39 -4.39
CA LEU A 37 5.46 11.50 -3.94
C LEU A 37 4.63 10.33 -4.45
N GLY A 38 3.85 9.76 -3.54
CA GLY A 38 2.91 8.70 -3.84
C GLY A 38 1.56 8.94 -3.20
N ARG A 39 0.67 8.01 -3.45
CA ARG A 39 -0.64 7.97 -2.81
C ARG A 39 -0.98 6.54 -2.44
N ILE A 40 -1.39 6.35 -1.19
CA ILE A 40 -2.08 5.15 -0.76
C ILE A 40 -3.57 5.32 -1.02
N SER A 41 -4.12 4.39 -1.79
CA SER A 41 -5.56 4.35 -2.12
C SER A 41 -6.35 3.37 -1.25
N ALA A 42 -5.67 2.44 -0.59
CA ALA A 42 -6.31 1.46 0.27
C ALA A 42 -5.32 0.81 1.24
N TRP A 43 -5.85 0.30 2.34
CA TRP A 43 -5.15 -0.50 3.33
C TRP A 43 -5.78 -1.89 3.42
N TRP A 44 -4.98 -2.89 3.72
CA TRP A 44 -5.41 -4.24 3.98
C TRP A 44 -4.50 -4.85 5.05
N THR A 45 -5.05 -5.69 5.92
CA THR A 45 -4.28 -6.49 6.86
C THR A 45 -4.51 -7.95 6.52
N ASP A 46 -3.44 -8.70 6.29
CA ASP A 46 -3.56 -10.12 5.96
C ASP A 46 -3.81 -10.99 7.20
N ASP A 47 -4.07 -12.28 6.98
CA ASP A 47 -4.29 -13.27 8.05
C ASP A 47 -3.10 -13.41 9.02
N THR A 48 -1.90 -12.98 8.63
CA THR A 48 -0.69 -13.02 9.47
C THR A 48 -0.55 -11.77 10.34
N GLY A 49 -1.39 -10.76 10.12
CA GLY A 49 -1.34 -9.46 10.79
C GLY A 49 -0.44 -8.45 10.09
N ASP A 50 0.14 -8.79 8.94
CA ASP A 50 0.96 -7.88 8.16
C ASP A 50 0.07 -6.83 7.47
N VAL A 51 0.51 -5.57 7.53
CA VAL A 51 -0.22 -4.43 6.96
C VAL A 51 0.29 -4.17 5.56
N TRP A 52 -0.65 -4.08 4.63
CA TRP A 52 -0.44 -3.82 3.21
C TRP A 52 -1.11 -2.49 2.82
N CYS A 53 -0.45 -1.77 1.92
CA CYS A 53 -0.96 -0.54 1.35
C CYS A 53 -1.00 -0.63 -0.18
N ARG A 54 -2.09 -0.15 -0.76
CA ARG A 54 -2.23 -0.02 -2.22
C ARG A 54 -1.65 1.31 -2.66
N LEU A 55 -0.38 1.29 -3.00
CA LEU A 55 0.46 2.43 -3.33
C LEU A 55 0.49 2.69 -4.83
N ARG A 56 0.50 3.97 -5.19
CA ARG A 56 0.82 4.46 -6.54
C ARG A 56 1.83 5.60 -6.41
N THR A 57 2.99 5.49 -7.06
CA THR A 57 4.00 6.56 -7.11
C THR A 57 3.78 7.47 -8.33
N LEU A 58 4.22 8.73 -8.23
CA LEU A 58 4.29 9.73 -9.30
C LEU A 58 5.76 10.19 -9.34
N PRO A 59 6.49 10.24 -10.48
CA PRO A 59 6.10 10.41 -11.89
C PRO A 59 6.31 9.16 -12.79
N GLY A 60 6.66 8.00 -12.21
CA GLY A 60 7.15 6.81 -12.93
C GLY A 60 6.10 5.87 -13.55
N GLY A 61 4.80 6.15 -13.45
CA GLY A 61 3.78 5.48 -14.26
C GLY A 61 3.39 4.05 -13.85
N ASP A 62 3.95 3.49 -12.77
CA ASP A 62 3.48 2.19 -12.29
C ASP A 62 2.07 2.30 -11.70
N GLY A 63 1.22 1.35 -12.07
CA GLY A 63 -0.18 1.32 -11.62
C GLY A 63 -0.28 1.14 -10.10
N PRO A 64 -1.47 1.35 -9.51
CA PRO A 64 -1.65 1.10 -8.09
C PRO A 64 -1.41 -0.38 -7.76
N ARG A 65 -0.36 -0.66 -6.98
CA ARG A 65 0.06 -2.01 -6.56
C ARG A 65 -0.03 -2.15 -5.06
N TRP A 66 -0.24 -3.38 -4.59
CA TRP A 66 -0.17 -3.71 -3.18
C TRP A 66 1.27 -3.92 -2.77
N HIS A 67 1.69 -3.22 -1.71
CA HIS A 67 3.00 -3.33 -1.10
C HIS A 67 2.83 -3.51 0.40
N ARG A 68 3.75 -4.25 1.03
CA ARG A 68 3.83 -4.29 2.49
C ARG A 68 4.16 -2.87 2.97
N TYR A 69 3.42 -2.40 3.96
CA TYR A 69 3.65 -1.10 4.53
C TYR A 69 4.90 -1.14 5.42
N ASP A 70 5.88 -0.32 5.07
CA ASP A 70 7.07 -0.07 5.87
C ASP A 70 7.08 1.43 6.23
N PRO A 71 6.95 1.80 7.51
CA PRO A 71 6.96 3.20 7.93
C PRO A 71 8.33 3.89 7.76
N GLU A 72 9.43 3.14 7.61
CA GLU A 72 10.75 3.74 7.35
C GLU A 72 10.85 4.21 5.89
N SER A 73 10.34 3.38 4.97
CA SER A 73 10.35 3.65 3.52
C SER A 73 9.13 4.46 3.04
N ILE A 74 7.99 4.40 3.72
CA ILE A 74 6.72 5.03 3.32
C ILE A 74 6.24 5.97 4.42
N ARG A 75 6.36 7.27 4.19
CA ARG A 75 5.95 8.31 5.13
C ARG A 75 4.57 8.84 4.79
N LEU A 76 3.65 8.75 5.75
CA LEU A 76 2.33 9.34 5.59
C LEU A 76 2.42 10.86 5.69
N LEU A 77 1.98 11.55 4.63
CA LEU A 77 1.87 13.00 4.64
C LEU A 77 0.53 13.41 5.25
N PRO A 78 0.45 14.52 6.00
CA PRO A 78 -0.83 15.00 6.50
C PRO A 78 -1.78 15.31 5.32
N SER A 79 -3.00 14.76 5.35
CA SER A 79 -4.04 15.02 4.35
C SER A 79 -4.75 16.36 4.53
N ASN A 80 -4.48 17.07 5.63
CA ASN A 80 -5.07 18.37 5.93
C ASN A 80 -4.25 19.47 5.25
N GLY A 81 -4.85 20.07 4.23
CA GLY A 81 -4.44 21.36 3.71
C GLY A 81 -4.49 22.45 4.78
N ILE A 82 -3.61 23.42 4.63
CA ILE A 82 -3.65 24.72 5.29
C ILE A 82 -4.92 25.45 4.85
#